data_AF-A0A0D8YBT2-F1
#
_entry.id   AF-A0A0D8YBT2-F1
#
_cell.length_a   1.000
_cell.length_b   1.000
_cell.length_c   1.000
_cell.angle_alpha   90.00
_cell.angle_beta   90.00
_cell.angle_gamma   90.00
#
_symmetry.space_group_name_H-M   'P 1'
#
loop_
_entity.id
_entity.type
_entity.pdbx_description
1 polymer ?
#
loop_
_entity_poly.entity_id
_entity_poly.type
_entity_poly.pdbx_seq_one_letter_code
_entity_poly.pdbx_strand_id
1 'polypeptide(L)'
;MLKVITKTSLSPTLSLSVDSNEDISQCLVVVAEFEIKVIALPSFSQIFLHKCQEIPMVKAYATHVRGYPVLMCLAADGKIVVLSLPSLRLLHQAPLLSHSLEINDSICQKISFSEHGLGVYMASPSEVEKYTICAEIAEQATESIGELFVACDFPDPPRNNSSFFKGVSSMFSGSQRQDSCDVDSILADREKASGLSGVTRSVARTIPGPSISMDRAQAGGISAGQAAIAALQNISERGEKLSATVDVTENLRNTAMNLSQRTGKLVEKLEKKKWYNF
;
A
#
# COMPACT_ATOMS: atom_id res chain seq x y z
N MET A 1 12.98 22.10 -36.24
CA MET A 1 12.24 21.33 -37.27
C MET A 1 12.48 19.85 -37.02
N LEU A 2 11.67 19.23 -36.15
CA LEU A 2 11.78 17.81 -35.82
C LEU A 2 11.02 17.02 -36.88
N LYS A 3 11.76 16.34 -37.77
CA LYS A 3 11.22 15.41 -38.76
C LYS A 3 10.74 14.17 -38.00
N VAL A 4 9.43 14.00 -37.88
CA VAL A 4 8.84 12.76 -37.36
C VAL A 4 9.12 11.67 -38.39
N ILE A 5 10.10 10.82 -38.09
CA ILE A 5 10.34 9.58 -38.83
C ILE A 5 9.42 8.54 -38.17
N THR A 6 8.23 8.36 -38.73
CA THR A 6 7.43 7.17 -38.42
C THR A 6 8.19 5.97 -38.98
N LYS A 7 8.42 4.96 -38.13
CA LYS A 7 8.88 3.66 -38.60
C LYS A 7 7.83 3.13 -39.57
N THR A 8 8.27 2.64 -40.72
CA THR A 8 7.46 1.95 -41.72
C THR A 8 6.83 0.70 -41.10
N SER A 9 5.64 0.86 -40.51
CA SER A 9 4.80 -0.26 -40.11
C SER A 9 3.76 -0.49 -41.19
N LEU A 10 3.95 -1.61 -41.90
CA LEU A 10 3.01 -2.31 -42.77
C LEU A 10 2.46 -1.48 -43.94
N SER A 11 3.21 -1.55 -45.04
CA SER A 11 2.70 -1.44 -46.41
C SER A 11 1.34 -2.13 -46.59
N PRO A 12 0.33 -1.49 -47.19
CA PRO A 12 -0.72 -2.25 -47.86
C PRO A 12 -0.09 -2.87 -49.11
N THR A 13 -0.09 -4.20 -49.16
CA THR A 13 0.31 -4.97 -50.33
C THR A 13 -0.55 -4.51 -51.52
N LEU A 14 0.05 -3.83 -52.49
CA LEU A 14 -0.61 -3.54 -53.76
C LEU A 14 -0.85 -4.88 -54.48
N SER A 15 -2.11 -5.34 -54.50
CA SER A 15 -2.59 -6.24 -55.54
C SER A 15 -2.88 -5.42 -56.79
N LEU A 16 -2.09 -5.65 -57.83
CA LEU A 16 -2.28 -5.11 -59.17
C LEU A 16 -3.62 -5.57 -59.75
N SER A 17 -4.54 -4.63 -60.02
CA SER A 17 -5.38 -4.67 -61.22
C SER A 17 -6.15 -3.36 -61.42
N VAL A 18 -5.69 -2.60 -62.41
CA VAL A 18 -6.47 -1.81 -63.39
C VAL A 18 -7.27 -0.60 -62.88
N ASP A 19 -6.76 0.57 -63.27
CA ASP A 19 -7.43 1.82 -63.67
C ASP A 19 -8.62 2.32 -62.84
N SER A 20 -8.33 3.27 -61.95
CA SER A 20 -9.19 4.43 -61.69
C SER A 20 -8.33 5.61 -61.24
N ASN A 21 -8.26 6.58 -62.13
CA ASN A 21 -7.52 7.83 -62.04
C ASN A 21 -8.23 8.80 -61.08
N GLU A 22 -8.07 8.62 -59.77
CA GLU A 22 -8.32 9.68 -58.78
C GLU A 22 -7.04 9.89 -57.96
N ASP A 23 -6.47 11.08 -58.13
CA ASP A 23 -5.20 11.51 -57.57
C ASP A 23 -5.06 11.13 -56.10
N ILE A 24 -4.01 10.38 -55.77
CA ILE A 24 -3.59 10.13 -54.38
C ILE A 24 -3.31 11.51 -53.76
N SER A 25 -4.33 12.06 -53.12
CA SER A 25 -4.29 13.37 -52.47
C SER A 25 -3.53 13.21 -51.17
N GLN A 26 -2.20 13.17 -51.28
CA GLN A 26 -1.32 13.23 -50.11
C GLN A 26 -1.62 14.53 -49.36
N CYS A 27 -1.64 14.49 -48.04
CA CYS A 27 -1.85 15.68 -47.22
C CYS A 27 -0.72 15.87 -46.22
N LEU A 28 -0.38 17.13 -45.98
CA LEU A 28 0.55 17.57 -44.96
C LEU A 28 -0.26 18.14 -43.79
N VAL A 29 -0.07 17.57 -42.61
CA VAL A 29 -0.62 18.10 -41.36
C VAL A 29 0.43 18.98 -40.71
N VAL A 30 0.14 20.27 -40.58
CA VAL A 30 0.99 21.25 -39.91
C VAL A 30 0.35 21.62 -38.58
N VAL A 31 1.05 21.35 -37.49
CA VAL A 31 0.63 21.72 -36.14
C VAL A 31 1.49 22.89 -35.69
N ALA A 32 0.86 24.04 -35.49
CA ALA A 32 1.44 25.20 -34.83
C ALA A 32 0.82 25.34 -33.42
N GLU A 33 1.33 26.30 -32.64
CA GLU A 33 0.88 26.52 -31.26
C GLU A 33 -0.63 26.87 -31.21
N PHE A 34 -1.10 27.77 -32.07
CA PHE A 34 -2.49 28.25 -32.02
C PHE A 34 -3.36 27.79 -33.20
N GLU A 35 -2.82 26.97 -34.10
CA GLU A 35 -3.57 26.48 -35.24
C GLU A 35 -3.02 25.16 -35.78
N ILE A 36 -3.91 24.35 -36.34
CA ILE A 36 -3.59 23.10 -37.02
C ILE A 36 -4.18 23.16 -38.42
N LYS A 37 -3.36 22.91 -39.43
CA LYS A 37 -3.75 22.97 -40.85
C LYS A 37 -3.52 21.63 -41.51
N VAL A 38 -4.45 21.24 -42.38
CA VAL A 38 -4.24 20.16 -43.34
C VAL A 38 -4.15 20.76 -44.73
N ILE A 39 -3.06 20.47 -45.41
CA ILE A 39 -2.70 21.03 -46.71
C ILE A 39 -2.65 19.90 -47.72
N ALA A 40 -3.36 20.02 -48.84
CA ALA A 40 -3.27 19.06 -49.94
C ALA A 40 -1.93 19.20 -50.65
N LEU A 41 -1.33 18.08 -51.05
CA LEU A 41 -0.15 18.03 -51.89
C LEU A 41 -0.51 17.41 -53.25
N PRO A 42 0.12 17.86 -54.35
CA PRO A 42 1.14 18.92 -54.40
C PRO A 42 0.59 20.35 -54.52
N SER A 43 -0.74 20.53 -54.50
CA SER A 43 -1.37 21.85 -54.74
C SER A 43 -1.08 22.90 -53.66
N PHE A 44 -0.62 22.48 -52.48
CA PHE A 44 -0.44 23.30 -51.29
C PHE A 44 -1.71 24.06 -50.87
N SER A 45 -2.90 23.59 -51.28
CA SER A 45 -4.17 24.18 -50.89
C SER A 45 -4.55 23.74 -49.48
N GLN A 46 -4.83 24.69 -48.60
CA GLN A 46 -5.37 24.39 -47.27
C GLN A 46 -6.79 23.78 -47.40
N ILE A 47 -6.97 22.57 -46.88
CA ILE A 47 -8.23 21.84 -46.89
C ILE A 47 -8.99 22.03 -45.58
N PHE A 48 -8.28 21.89 -44.45
CA PHE A 48 -8.86 21.99 -43.11
C PHE A 48 -8.02 22.92 -42.22
N LEU A 49 -8.70 23.60 -41.30
CA LEU A 49 -8.10 24.48 -40.30
C LEU A 49 -8.82 24.29 -38.97
N HIS A 50 -8.07 24.00 -37.93
CA HIS A 50 -8.51 24.02 -36.55
C HIS A 50 -7.78 25.15 -35.83
N LYS A 51 -8.51 26.14 -35.32
CA LYS A 51 -7.93 27.26 -34.56
C LYS A 51 -8.04 26.96 -33.07
N CYS A 52 -6.94 27.07 -32.36
CA CYS A 52 -6.89 27.08 -30.91
C CYS A 52 -7.02 28.55 -30.48
N GLN A 53 -7.85 28.84 -29.46
CA GLN A 53 -8.09 30.21 -29.00
C GLN A 53 -6.85 30.77 -28.27
N GLU A 54 -6.90 30.81 -26.95
CA GLU A 54 -5.82 31.35 -26.11
C GLU A 54 -4.91 30.27 -25.53
N ILE A 55 -5.25 28.99 -25.76
CA ILE A 55 -4.54 27.85 -25.19
C ILE A 55 -3.69 27.20 -26.29
N PRO A 56 -2.35 27.34 -26.24
CA PRO A 56 -1.47 26.78 -27.26
C PRO A 56 -1.35 25.25 -27.15
N MET A 57 -1.06 24.59 -28.27
CA MET A 57 -0.67 23.19 -28.33
C MET A 57 0.83 23.07 -28.05
N VAL A 58 1.17 22.21 -27.11
CA VAL A 58 2.54 21.98 -26.64
C VAL A 58 3.17 20.75 -27.28
N LYS A 59 2.35 19.73 -27.57
CA LYS A 59 2.80 18.49 -28.18
C LYS A 59 1.73 17.92 -29.10
N ALA A 60 2.14 17.27 -30.18
CA ALA A 60 1.23 16.58 -31.07
C ALA A 60 1.84 15.28 -31.60
N TYR A 61 0.97 14.30 -31.87
CA TYR A 61 1.35 13.00 -32.40
C TYR A 61 0.21 12.43 -33.25
N ALA A 62 0.52 12.08 -34.49
CA ALA A 62 -0.42 11.41 -35.38
C ALA A 62 -0.35 9.89 -35.14
N THR A 63 -1.51 9.27 -34.99
CA THR A 63 -1.67 7.85 -34.65
C THR A 63 -2.97 7.33 -35.23
N HIS A 64 -3.32 6.08 -34.93
CA HIS A 64 -4.60 5.48 -35.30
C HIS A 64 -5.32 5.00 -34.06
N VAL A 65 -6.65 5.12 -34.00
CA VAL A 65 -7.48 4.49 -32.96
C VAL A 65 -8.53 3.66 -33.67
N ARG A 66 -8.52 2.35 -33.42
CA ARG A 66 -9.40 1.37 -34.09
C ARG A 66 -9.34 1.49 -35.63
N GLY A 67 -8.13 1.70 -36.17
CA GLY A 67 -7.89 1.86 -37.61
C GLY A 67 -8.18 3.26 -38.18
N TYR A 68 -8.80 4.17 -37.41
CA TYR A 68 -9.07 5.53 -37.86
C TYR A 68 -7.90 6.46 -37.52
N PRO A 69 -7.38 7.25 -38.47
CA PRO A 69 -6.29 8.17 -38.22
C PRO A 69 -6.77 9.35 -37.37
N VAL A 70 -6.00 9.65 -36.33
CA VAL A 70 -6.27 10.75 -35.40
C VAL A 70 -4.99 11.51 -35.08
N LEU A 71 -5.16 12.77 -34.71
CA LEU A 71 -4.11 13.61 -34.17
C LEU A 71 -4.38 13.79 -32.67
N MET A 72 -3.47 13.28 -31.84
CA MET A 72 -3.47 13.54 -30.40
C MET A 72 -2.62 14.78 -30.13
N CYS A 73 -3.16 15.72 -29.37
CA CYS A 73 -2.48 16.94 -28.97
C CYS A 73 -2.52 17.09 -27.44
N LEU A 74 -1.46 17.68 -26.89
CA LEU A 74 -1.42 18.19 -25.52
C LEU A 74 -1.55 19.71 -25.57
N ALA A 75 -2.59 20.24 -24.94
CA ALA A 75 -2.80 21.67 -24.77
C ALA A 75 -2.05 22.18 -23.53
N ALA A 76 -1.69 23.47 -23.53
CA ALA A 76 -0.98 24.12 -22.44
C ALA A 76 -1.79 24.25 -21.15
N ASP A 77 -3.11 24.00 -21.17
CA ASP A 77 -3.92 23.91 -19.96
C ASP A 77 -3.96 22.49 -19.36
N GLY A 78 -3.08 21.60 -19.84
CA GLY A 78 -2.96 20.22 -19.35
C GLY A 78 -4.00 19.26 -19.93
N LYS A 79 -4.79 19.67 -20.93
CA LYS A 79 -5.78 18.80 -21.58
C LYS A 79 -5.21 18.04 -22.77
N ILE A 80 -5.65 16.79 -22.93
CA ILE A 80 -5.53 16.08 -24.21
C ILE A 80 -6.66 16.53 -25.11
N VAL A 81 -6.32 16.84 -26.36
CA VAL A 81 -7.26 17.15 -27.44
C VAL A 81 -7.03 16.12 -28.55
N VAL A 82 -8.09 15.44 -28.99
CA VAL A 82 -8.02 14.44 -30.05
C VAL A 82 -8.83 14.92 -31.23
N LEU A 83 -8.18 15.08 -32.37
CA LEU A 83 -8.81 15.48 -33.63
C LEU A 83 -8.79 14.31 -34.62
N SER A 84 -9.85 14.15 -35.40
CA SER A 84 -9.84 13.23 -36.55
C SER A 84 -8.95 13.75 -37.67
N LEU A 85 -8.32 12.85 -38.41
CA LEU A 85 -7.60 13.18 -39.64
C LEU A 85 -8.35 12.63 -40.87
N PRO A 86 -8.31 13.34 -42.01
CA PRO A 86 -7.72 14.67 -42.22
C PRO A 86 -8.63 15.84 -41.79
N SER A 87 -9.89 15.60 -41.39
CA SER A 87 -10.92 16.64 -41.26
C SER A 87 -10.77 17.58 -40.06
N LEU A 88 -9.86 17.30 -39.13
CA LEU A 88 -9.62 18.05 -37.90
C LEU A 88 -10.86 18.24 -37.00
N ARG A 89 -11.86 17.35 -37.12
CA ARG A 89 -13.03 17.37 -36.23
C ARG A 89 -12.63 16.88 -34.84
N LEU A 90 -13.01 17.64 -33.81
CA LEU A 90 -12.82 17.27 -32.40
C LEU A 90 -13.57 15.96 -32.09
N LEU A 91 -12.82 14.96 -31.62
CA LEU A 91 -13.34 13.66 -31.21
C LEU A 91 -13.42 13.54 -29.69
N HIS A 92 -12.40 14.05 -28.99
CA HIS A 92 -12.31 13.93 -27.54
C HIS A 92 -11.48 15.06 -26.94
N GLN A 93 -11.86 15.49 -25.74
CA GLN A 93 -11.10 16.44 -24.94
C GLN A 93 -11.25 16.10 -23.46
N ALA A 94 -10.15 15.92 -22.76
CA ALA A 94 -10.15 15.57 -21.34
C ALA A 94 -8.93 16.16 -20.61
N PRO A 95 -9.04 16.50 -19.32
CA PRO A 95 -7.88 16.85 -18.50
C PRO A 95 -6.97 15.64 -18.35
N LEU A 96 -5.66 15.85 -18.57
CA LEU A 96 -4.62 14.87 -18.28
C LEU A 96 -3.75 15.33 -17.11
N LEU A 97 -3.34 16.60 -17.13
CA LEU A 97 -2.47 17.20 -16.12
C LEU A 97 -3.24 18.27 -15.36
N SER A 98 -3.02 18.35 -14.04
CA SER A 98 -3.74 19.29 -13.17
C SER A 98 -3.20 20.72 -13.19
N HIS A 99 -2.09 20.96 -13.90
CA HIS A 99 -1.41 22.24 -13.95
C HIS A 99 -1.23 22.70 -15.41
N SER A 100 -1.17 24.01 -15.59
CA SER A 100 -0.81 24.61 -16.88
C SER A 100 0.65 24.34 -17.20
N LEU A 101 0.94 24.20 -18.49
CA LEU A 101 2.22 23.87 -19.06
C LEU A 101 2.76 25.04 -19.88
N GLU A 102 4.07 25.21 -19.84
CA GLU A 102 4.78 25.98 -20.83
C GLU A 102 5.37 25.05 -21.90
N ILE A 103 5.59 25.56 -23.11
CA ILE A 103 6.13 24.77 -24.23
C ILE A 103 7.50 24.15 -23.88
N ASN A 104 8.28 24.83 -23.04
CA ASN A 104 9.61 24.39 -22.61
C ASN A 104 9.61 23.62 -21.29
N ASP A 105 8.44 23.29 -20.73
CA ASP A 105 8.37 22.57 -19.47
C ASP A 105 8.97 21.15 -19.62
N SER A 106 9.77 20.76 -18.62
CA SER A 106 10.36 19.42 -18.51
C SER A 106 9.32 18.30 -18.58
N ILE A 107 8.10 18.53 -18.11
CA ILE A 107 7.02 17.53 -18.16
C ILE A 107 6.64 17.16 -19.59
N CYS A 108 6.79 18.08 -20.55
CA CYS A 108 6.53 17.86 -21.98
C CYS A 108 7.51 16.84 -22.60
N GLN A 109 8.70 16.68 -21.99
CA GLN A 109 9.67 15.64 -22.33
C GLN A 109 9.39 14.31 -21.63
N LYS A 110 8.68 14.35 -20.50
CA LYS A 110 8.32 13.17 -19.70
C LYS A 110 7.00 12.53 -20.11
N ILE A 111 6.21 13.18 -20.96
CA ILE A 111 5.03 12.62 -21.60
C ILE A 111 5.36 12.06 -22.97
N SER A 112 4.80 10.91 -23.33
CA SER A 112 4.91 10.32 -24.66
C SER A 112 3.55 9.85 -25.15
N PHE A 113 3.21 10.19 -26.38
CA PHE A 113 2.10 9.60 -27.12
C PHE A 113 2.61 8.36 -27.87
N SER A 114 1.71 7.41 -28.10
CA SER A 114 2.01 6.13 -28.74
C SER A 114 0.94 5.76 -29.78
N GLU A 115 1.18 4.65 -30.47
CA GLU A 115 0.20 4.02 -31.35
C GLU A 115 -1.09 3.66 -30.59
N HIS A 116 -2.19 3.50 -31.32
CA HIS A 116 -3.48 3.03 -30.77
C HIS A 116 -4.13 3.92 -29.71
N GLY A 117 -3.80 5.22 -29.68
CA GLY A 117 -4.36 6.16 -28.71
C GLY A 117 -3.84 5.96 -27.29
N LEU A 118 -2.69 5.32 -27.14
CA LEU A 118 -2.00 5.17 -25.86
C LEU A 118 -1.08 6.36 -25.58
N GLY A 119 -0.85 6.60 -24.30
CA GLY A 119 0.25 7.45 -23.88
C GLY A 119 0.69 7.13 -22.46
N VAL A 120 1.88 7.62 -22.13
CA VAL A 120 2.47 7.47 -20.80
C VAL A 120 3.05 8.80 -20.37
N TYR A 121 3.06 9.06 -19.07
CA TYR A 121 3.81 10.18 -18.50
C TYR A 121 4.31 9.83 -17.10
N MET A 122 5.39 10.48 -16.67
CA MET A 122 5.85 10.37 -15.27
C MET A 122 5.08 11.33 -14.38
N ALA A 123 4.20 10.80 -13.54
CA ALA A 123 3.47 11.57 -12.52
C ALA A 123 4.40 11.98 -11.37
N SER A 124 5.40 11.14 -11.06
CA SER A 124 6.48 11.45 -10.11
C SER A 124 7.81 10.83 -10.59
N PRO A 125 8.95 11.12 -9.94
CA PRO A 125 10.24 10.48 -10.28
C PRO A 125 10.24 8.95 -10.17
N SER A 126 9.27 8.36 -9.47
CA SER A 126 9.13 6.92 -9.25
C SER A 126 7.81 6.34 -9.75
N GLU A 127 6.98 7.14 -10.42
CA GLU A 127 5.64 6.74 -10.84
C GLU A 127 5.37 7.11 -12.29
N VAL A 128 4.94 6.12 -13.06
CA VAL A 128 4.52 6.26 -14.46
C VAL A 128 3.03 5.98 -14.54
N GLU A 129 2.30 6.90 -15.13
CA GLU A 129 0.89 6.71 -15.45
C GLU A 129 0.74 6.42 -16.94
N LYS A 130 -0.04 5.38 -17.24
CA LYS A 130 -0.45 5.01 -18.59
C LYS A 130 -1.92 5.38 -18.77
N TYR A 131 -2.24 6.05 -19.87
CA TYR A 131 -3.61 6.37 -20.24
C TYR A 131 -3.92 5.88 -21.66
N THR A 132 -5.21 5.75 -21.96
CA THR A 132 -5.68 5.44 -23.31
C THR A 132 -6.96 6.22 -23.61
N ILE A 133 -7.12 6.63 -24.87
CA ILE A 133 -8.39 7.13 -25.42
C ILE A 133 -9.17 6.04 -26.15
N CYS A 134 -8.69 4.79 -26.14
CA CYS A 134 -9.31 3.65 -26.79
C CYS A 134 -10.05 2.78 -25.76
N ALA A 135 -11.38 2.66 -25.90
CA ALA A 135 -12.22 1.89 -24.98
C ALA A 135 -11.83 0.40 -24.91
N GLU A 136 -11.50 -0.23 -26.04
CA GLU A 136 -11.10 -1.65 -26.09
C GLU A 136 -9.81 -1.90 -25.28
N ILE A 137 -8.84 -0.99 -25.36
CA ILE A 137 -7.60 -1.09 -24.58
C ILE A 137 -7.85 -0.84 -23.09
N ALA A 138 -8.79 0.04 -22.75
CA ALA A 138 -9.18 0.30 -21.37
C ALA A 138 -9.85 -0.92 -20.71
N GLU A 139 -10.69 -1.64 -21.46
CA GLU A 139 -11.31 -2.88 -21.01
C GLU A 139 -10.28 -3.97 -20.72
N GLN A 140 -9.32 -4.19 -21.63
CA GLN A 140 -8.21 -5.14 -21.43
C GLN A 140 -7.37 -4.83 -20.18
N ALA A 141 -7.13 -3.54 -19.90
CA ALA A 141 -6.40 -3.15 -18.69
C ALA A 141 -7.17 -3.52 -17.41
N THR A 142 -8.50 -3.46 -17.44
CA THR A 142 -9.35 -3.81 -16.29
C THR A 142 -9.36 -5.31 -16.05
N GLU A 143 -9.36 -6.12 -17.11
CA GLU A 143 -9.26 -7.59 -17.01
C GLU A 143 -7.89 -8.08 -16.49
N SER A 144 -6.83 -7.27 -16.65
CA SER A 144 -5.48 -7.62 -16.23
C SER A 144 -5.22 -7.50 -14.71
N ILE A 145 -6.22 -7.12 -13.92
CA ILE A 145 -6.11 -7.03 -12.47
C ILE A 145 -6.01 -8.45 -11.89
N GLY A 146 -4.85 -8.79 -11.36
CA GLY A 146 -4.60 -10.09 -10.72
C GLY A 146 -5.11 -10.18 -9.28
N GLU A 147 -5.21 -11.40 -8.76
CA GLU A 147 -5.48 -11.66 -7.34
C GLU A 147 -4.17 -11.73 -6.55
N LEU A 148 -4.10 -11.02 -5.42
CA LEU A 148 -2.94 -11.07 -4.51
C LEU A 148 -2.98 -12.31 -3.61
N PHE A 149 -4.19 -12.79 -3.30
CA PHE A 149 -4.36 -13.92 -2.41
C PHE A 149 -4.12 -15.22 -3.16
N VAL A 150 -3.11 -15.96 -2.71
CA VAL A 150 -2.92 -17.35 -3.07
C VAL A 150 -3.20 -18.16 -1.81
N ALA A 151 -4.23 -19.02 -1.86
CA ALA A 151 -4.47 -19.96 -0.78
C ALA A 151 -3.25 -20.86 -0.65
N CYS A 152 -2.59 -20.77 0.49
CA CYS A 152 -1.45 -21.62 0.84
C CYS A 152 -1.81 -22.36 2.13
N ASP A 153 -1.41 -23.63 2.18
CA ASP A 153 -1.49 -24.37 3.43
C ASP A 153 -0.56 -23.71 4.46
N PHE A 154 -1.08 -23.49 5.66
CA PHE A 154 -0.25 -22.98 6.74
C PHE A 154 0.81 -24.03 7.09
N PRO A 155 2.08 -23.62 7.25
CA PRO A 155 3.10 -24.55 7.72
C PRO A 155 2.71 -25.07 9.09
N ASP A 156 2.97 -26.37 9.33
CA ASP A 156 2.73 -26.97 10.64
C ASP A 156 3.42 -26.13 11.72
N PRO A 157 2.72 -25.83 12.84
CA PRO A 157 3.33 -25.09 13.93
C PRO A 157 4.57 -25.83 14.42
N PRO A 158 5.65 -25.11 14.75
CA PRO A 158 6.88 -25.75 15.17
C PRO A 158 6.63 -26.59 16.42
N ARG A 159 6.89 -27.91 16.31
CA ARG A 159 6.64 -28.91 17.36
C ARG A 159 7.40 -28.66 18.67
N ASN A 160 8.33 -27.71 18.71
CA ASN A 160 9.21 -27.45 19.85
C ASN A 160 8.56 -26.63 20.98
N ASN A 161 7.38 -26.04 20.79
CA ASN A 161 6.67 -25.32 21.85
C ASN A 161 5.79 -26.22 22.73
N SER A 162 5.75 -27.53 22.48
CA SER A 162 4.96 -28.48 23.27
C SER A 162 5.72 -29.11 24.45
N SER A 163 7.06 -29.07 24.50
CA SER A 163 7.78 -30.10 25.26
C SER A 163 8.89 -29.69 26.23
N PHE A 164 9.10 -28.41 26.54
CA PHE A 164 10.11 -28.02 27.56
C PHE A 164 9.54 -27.44 28.87
N PHE A 165 8.35 -26.84 28.87
CA PHE A 165 7.73 -26.31 30.11
C PHE A 165 6.57 -27.17 30.67
N LYS A 166 6.15 -28.21 29.95
CA LYS A 166 5.08 -29.12 30.40
C LYS A 166 5.55 -30.13 31.46
N GLY A 167 6.87 -30.34 31.60
CA GLY A 167 7.44 -31.29 32.56
C GLY A 167 7.55 -30.79 34.02
N VAL A 168 7.60 -29.47 34.25
CA VAL A 168 7.77 -28.92 35.61
C VAL A 168 6.49 -28.36 36.23
N SER A 169 5.44 -28.19 35.44
CA SER A 169 4.12 -27.71 35.90
C SER A 169 3.16 -28.84 36.28
N SER A 170 3.48 -30.11 35.96
CA SER A 170 2.65 -31.28 36.31
C SER A 170 2.99 -31.92 37.67
N MET A 171 3.96 -31.41 38.42
CA MET A 171 4.31 -31.96 39.74
C MET A 171 3.54 -31.33 40.92
N PHE A 172 2.68 -30.33 40.71
CA PHE A 172 2.00 -29.64 41.82
C PHE A 172 0.49 -29.41 41.67
N SER A 173 -0.20 -29.93 40.64
CA SER A 173 -1.67 -29.90 40.66
C SER A 173 -2.30 -30.98 39.78
N GLY A 174 -3.16 -31.81 40.36
CA GLY A 174 -3.86 -32.91 39.70
C GLY A 174 -5.05 -32.46 38.87
N SER A 175 -4.82 -31.77 37.76
CA SER A 175 -5.87 -31.54 36.75
C SER A 175 -5.25 -31.47 35.36
N GLN A 176 -5.66 -32.39 34.47
CA GLN A 176 -5.36 -32.32 33.05
C GLN A 176 -5.98 -31.04 32.48
N ARG A 177 -5.15 -30.04 32.17
CA ARG A 177 -5.57 -28.94 31.30
C ARG A 177 -5.30 -29.32 29.85
N GLN A 178 -6.38 -29.27 29.10
CA GLN A 178 -6.51 -29.47 27.67
C GLN A 178 -5.49 -28.63 26.90
N ASP A 179 -4.93 -29.25 25.86
CA ASP A 179 -3.92 -28.69 24.97
C ASP A 179 -4.37 -27.43 24.24
N SER A 180 -3.37 -26.64 23.85
CA SER A 180 -3.40 -25.30 23.23
C SER A 180 -3.55 -24.15 24.22
N CYS A 181 -2.49 -23.33 24.27
CA CYS A 181 -2.54 -22.00 24.84
C CYS A 181 -3.50 -21.19 23.96
N ASP A 182 -4.79 -21.20 24.29
CA ASP A 182 -5.82 -20.44 23.59
C ASP A 182 -5.67 -18.96 23.96
N VAL A 183 -4.66 -18.32 23.36
CA VAL A 183 -4.39 -16.88 23.48
C VAL A 183 -5.59 -16.06 23.03
N ASP A 184 -6.42 -16.59 22.13
CA ASP A 184 -7.66 -15.94 21.70
C ASP A 184 -8.70 -15.93 22.83
N SER A 185 -8.80 -16.96 23.67
CA SER A 185 -9.66 -16.91 24.87
C SER A 185 -9.19 -15.84 25.88
N ILE A 186 -7.88 -15.66 26.04
CA ILE A 186 -7.28 -14.68 26.95
C ILE A 186 -7.50 -13.26 26.44
N LEU A 187 -7.49 -13.07 25.12
CA LEU A 187 -7.77 -11.79 24.47
C LEU A 187 -9.27 -11.50 24.42
N ALA A 188 -10.11 -12.51 24.21
CA ALA A 188 -11.57 -12.40 24.19
C ALA A 188 -12.18 -12.11 25.56
N ASP A 189 -11.59 -12.62 26.65
CA ASP A 189 -12.01 -12.29 28.01
C ASP A 189 -11.77 -10.82 28.36
N ARG A 190 -10.83 -10.15 27.68
CA ARG A 190 -10.60 -8.71 27.82
C ARG A 190 -11.68 -7.85 27.14
N GLU A 191 -12.27 -8.33 26.06
CA GLU A 191 -13.33 -7.61 25.33
C GLU A 191 -14.71 -7.75 25.99
N LYS A 192 -15.00 -8.88 26.64
CA LYS A 192 -16.26 -9.06 27.39
C LYS A 192 -16.33 -8.24 28.69
N ALA A 193 -15.20 -7.71 29.16
CA ALA A 193 -15.12 -6.80 30.30
C ALA A 193 -15.16 -5.30 29.90
N SER A 194 -15.23 -4.96 28.61
CA SER A 194 -15.21 -3.57 28.14
C SER A 194 -16.57 -3.05 27.69
N GLY A 195 -17.60 -3.30 28.49
CA GLY A 195 -18.74 -2.40 28.58
C GLY A 195 -18.39 -1.20 29.46
N LEU A 196 -17.51 -0.32 29.00
CA LEU A 196 -17.44 1.13 29.26
C LEU A 196 -16.09 1.71 28.79
N SER A 197 -16.20 2.73 27.95
CA SER A 197 -15.14 3.67 27.58
C SER A 197 -14.24 4.08 28.75
N GLY A 198 -12.92 4.08 28.54
CA GLY A 198 -12.00 4.82 29.41
C GLY A 198 -10.57 4.30 29.41
N VAL A 199 -9.69 5.09 28.80
CA VAL A 199 -8.24 5.15 29.07
C VAL A 199 -7.94 4.87 30.55
N THR A 200 -7.22 3.79 30.87
CA THR A 200 -6.62 3.64 32.19
C THR A 200 -5.12 3.87 32.11
N ARG A 201 -4.74 5.13 32.27
CA ARG A 201 -3.50 5.46 32.99
C ARG A 201 -3.54 4.73 34.33
N SER A 202 -2.45 4.05 34.66
CA SER A 202 -2.20 3.51 35.99
C SER A 202 -2.40 4.60 37.05
N VAL A 203 -3.49 4.52 37.81
CA VAL A 203 -3.64 5.20 39.10
C VAL A 203 -3.84 4.11 40.13
N ALA A 204 -2.90 4.05 41.08
CA ALA A 204 -2.91 3.14 42.21
C ALA A 204 -4.24 3.25 42.97
N ARG A 205 -4.92 2.12 43.20
CA ARG A 205 -6.05 2.08 44.13
C ARG A 205 -5.51 2.24 45.55
N THR A 206 -5.97 3.29 46.22
CA THR A 206 -5.80 3.51 47.65
C THR A 206 -6.33 2.28 48.40
N ILE A 207 -5.51 1.70 49.27
CA ILE A 207 -5.90 0.61 50.17
C ILE A 207 -6.98 1.17 51.11
N PRO A 208 -8.21 0.60 51.15
CA PRO A 208 -9.20 1.01 52.13
C PRO A 208 -8.70 0.74 53.55
N GLY A 209 -8.66 1.79 54.36
CA GLY A 209 -8.38 1.72 55.79
C GLY A 209 -9.43 0.90 56.55
N PRO A 210 -9.18 0.59 57.83
CA PRO A 210 -9.82 -0.50 58.58
C PRO A 210 -11.27 -0.25 59.01
N SER A 211 -12.03 0.64 58.38
CA SER A 211 -13.35 1.08 58.87
C SER A 211 -14.57 0.40 58.22
N ILE A 212 -14.41 -0.56 57.30
CA ILE A 212 -15.56 -1.20 56.61
C ILE A 212 -16.00 -2.52 57.29
N SER A 213 -15.39 -2.87 58.43
CA SER A 213 -15.71 -4.12 59.16
C SER A 213 -16.51 -3.88 60.45
N MET A 214 -17.35 -2.84 60.51
CA MET A 214 -18.24 -2.64 61.66
C MET A 214 -19.64 -3.25 61.46
N ASP A 215 -20.09 -3.46 60.22
CA ASP A 215 -21.46 -3.96 59.95
C ASP A 215 -21.62 -5.48 59.97
N ARG A 216 -20.58 -6.24 60.33
CA ARG A 216 -20.68 -7.71 60.50
C ARG A 216 -20.40 -8.20 61.92
N ALA A 217 -20.18 -7.29 62.87
CA ALA A 217 -19.96 -7.62 64.28
C ALA A 217 -21.25 -7.76 65.10
N GLN A 218 -22.44 -7.75 64.48
CA GLN A 218 -23.71 -7.96 65.17
C GLN A 218 -24.26 -9.39 65.13
N ALA A 219 -23.49 -10.37 64.62
CA ALA A 219 -23.90 -11.77 64.66
C ALA A 219 -22.71 -12.71 64.96
N GLY A 220 -22.40 -12.88 66.25
CA GLY A 220 -21.51 -13.92 66.75
C GLY A 220 -20.31 -13.37 67.53
N GLY A 221 -20.33 -13.55 68.85
CA GLY A 221 -19.24 -13.11 69.73
C GLY A 221 -17.94 -13.88 69.47
N ILE A 222 -16.92 -13.19 69.01
CA ILE A 222 -15.54 -13.68 68.92
C ILE A 222 -14.75 -12.96 70.02
N SER A 223 -14.17 -13.71 70.96
CA SER A 223 -13.39 -13.14 72.06
C SER A 223 -12.14 -12.41 71.54
N ALA A 224 -11.78 -11.28 72.15
CA ALA A 224 -10.67 -10.42 71.76
C ALA A 224 -9.33 -11.18 71.59
N GLY A 225 -9.12 -12.27 72.33
CA GLY A 225 -7.94 -13.12 72.19
C GLY A 225 -7.87 -13.90 70.86
N GLN A 226 -9.03 -14.32 70.32
CA GLN A 226 -9.07 -15.03 69.03
C GLN A 226 -8.89 -14.10 67.83
N ALA A 227 -9.38 -12.87 67.94
CA ALA A 227 -9.14 -11.83 66.93
C ALA A 227 -7.66 -11.44 66.85
N ALA A 228 -6.95 -11.39 67.99
CA ALA A 228 -5.52 -11.09 68.04
C ALA A 228 -4.66 -12.22 67.43
N ILE A 229 -5.00 -13.48 67.69
CA ILE A 229 -4.30 -14.64 67.10
C ILE A 229 -4.50 -14.69 65.58
N ALA A 230 -5.73 -14.48 65.11
CA ALA A 230 -6.02 -14.40 63.68
C ALA A 230 -5.28 -13.23 63.00
N ALA A 231 -5.10 -12.09 63.67
CA ALA A 231 -4.34 -10.97 63.14
C ALA A 231 -2.84 -11.30 63.01
N LEU A 232 -2.24 -11.95 64.01
CA LEU A 232 -0.83 -12.37 63.96
C LEU A 232 -0.57 -13.41 62.87
N GLN A 233 -1.50 -14.36 62.69
CA GLN A 233 -1.39 -15.38 61.65
C GLN A 233 -1.49 -14.76 60.25
N ASN A 234 -2.41 -13.81 60.05
CA ASN A 234 -2.49 -13.03 58.80
C ASN A 234 -1.23 -12.19 58.52
N ILE A 235 -0.54 -11.71 59.55
CA ILE A 235 0.75 -11.00 59.40
C ILE A 235 1.87 -11.97 59.03
N SER A 236 1.90 -13.16 59.65
CA SER A 236 2.87 -14.22 59.32
C SER A 236 2.71 -14.70 57.87
N GLU A 237 1.47 -14.99 57.45
CA GLU A 237 1.17 -15.40 56.07
C GLU A 237 1.50 -14.29 55.06
N ARG A 238 1.33 -13.01 55.43
CA ARG A 238 1.80 -11.88 54.61
C ARG A 238 3.31 -11.80 54.53
N GLY A 239 4.03 -12.06 55.63
CA GLY A 239 5.48 -12.08 55.67
C GLY A 239 6.07 -13.18 54.78
N GLU A 240 5.48 -14.38 54.82
CA GLU A 240 5.91 -15.52 54.02
C GLU A 240 5.66 -15.29 52.51
N LYS A 241 4.51 -14.71 52.14
CA LYS A 241 4.21 -14.32 50.75
C LYS A 241 5.16 -13.22 50.24
N LEU A 242 5.57 -12.31 51.10
CA LEU A 242 6.54 -11.27 50.74
C LEU A 242 7.94 -11.86 50.54
N SER A 243 8.37 -12.79 51.40
CA SER A 243 9.65 -13.51 51.25
C SER A 243 9.69 -14.29 49.94
N ALA A 244 8.62 -15.02 49.61
CA ALA A 244 8.52 -15.75 48.34
C ALA A 244 8.62 -14.82 47.12
N THR A 245 8.09 -13.59 47.21
CA THR A 245 8.17 -12.60 46.13
C THR A 245 9.60 -12.07 45.97
N VAL A 246 10.33 -11.88 47.07
CA VAL A 246 11.73 -11.47 47.06
C VAL A 246 12.61 -12.56 46.44
N ASP A 247 12.42 -13.82 46.82
CA ASP A 247 13.17 -14.96 46.27
C ASP A 247 12.92 -15.14 44.76
N VAL A 248 11.66 -14.99 44.32
CA VAL A 248 11.30 -15.02 42.89
C VAL A 248 11.95 -13.86 42.14
N THR A 249 11.99 -12.67 42.74
CA THR A 249 12.61 -11.48 42.12
C THR A 249 14.13 -11.60 42.04
N GLU A 250 14.77 -12.16 43.06
CA GLU A 250 16.22 -12.40 43.07
C GLU A 250 16.60 -13.47 42.03
N ASN A 251 15.83 -14.55 41.93
CA ASN A 251 16.04 -15.56 40.90
C ASN A 251 15.81 -15.00 39.49
N LEU A 252 14.79 -14.15 39.29
CA LEU A 252 14.57 -13.42 38.04
C LEU A 252 15.75 -12.51 37.69
N ARG A 253 16.30 -11.79 38.67
CA ARG A 253 17.49 -10.95 38.49
C ARG A 253 18.71 -11.78 38.07
N ASN A 254 18.93 -12.92 38.71
CA ASN A 254 20.06 -13.81 38.41
C ASN A 254 19.92 -14.46 37.02
N THR A 255 18.70 -14.82 36.61
CA THR A 255 18.43 -15.34 35.26
C THR A 255 18.59 -14.26 34.19
N ALA A 256 18.14 -13.03 34.44
CA ALA A 256 18.34 -11.89 33.54
C ALA A 256 19.83 -11.54 33.36
N MET A 257 20.62 -11.57 34.44
CA MET A 257 22.07 -11.35 34.35
C MET A 257 22.78 -12.45 33.55
N ASN A 258 22.38 -13.71 33.74
CA ASN A 258 22.91 -14.82 32.93
C ASN A 258 22.53 -14.70 31.45
N LEU A 259 21.29 -14.31 31.15
CA LEU A 259 20.83 -14.09 29.78
C LEU A 259 21.63 -12.95 29.12
N SER A 260 21.80 -11.83 29.81
CA SER A 260 22.59 -10.69 29.34
C SER A 260 24.03 -11.09 29.00
N GLN A 261 24.69 -11.87 29.87
CA GLN A 261 26.05 -12.37 29.61
C GLN A 261 26.12 -13.31 28.40
N ARG A 262 25.12 -14.18 28.20
CA ARG A 262 25.05 -15.08 27.04
C ARG A 262 24.80 -14.32 25.74
N THR A 263 23.90 -13.33 25.77
CA THR A 263 23.60 -12.46 24.63
C THR A 263 24.82 -11.61 24.26
N GLY A 264 25.54 -11.04 25.24
CA GLY A 264 26.77 -10.27 24.98
C GLY A 264 27.84 -11.10 24.26
N LYS A 265 28.04 -12.35 24.69
CA LYS A 265 28.98 -13.29 24.02
C LYS A 265 28.52 -13.66 22.60
N LEU A 266 27.21 -13.70 22.34
CA LEU A 266 26.67 -13.99 21.01
C LEU A 266 26.85 -12.80 20.06
N VAL A 267 26.58 -11.59 20.54
CA VAL A 267 26.80 -10.34 19.79
C VAL A 267 28.28 -10.21 19.39
N GLU A 268 29.21 -10.43 20.32
CA GLU A 268 30.64 -10.36 20.03
C GLU A 268 31.08 -11.41 18.98
N LYS A 269 30.46 -12.59 19.00
CA LYS A 269 30.69 -13.63 17.97
C LYS A 269 30.12 -13.23 16.61
N LEU A 270 28.97 -12.56 16.57
CA LEU A 270 28.36 -12.07 15.33
C LEU A 270 29.15 -10.90 14.74
N GLU A 271 29.63 -9.96 15.57
CA GLU A 271 30.50 -8.85 15.13
C GLU A 271 31.83 -9.33 14.56
N LYS A 272 32.44 -10.37 15.15
CA LYS A 272 33.71 -10.93 14.66
C LYS A 272 33.55 -11.79 13.41
N LYS A 273 32.32 -12.14 13.02
CA LYS A 273 32.07 -12.99 11.84
C LYS A 273 32.09 -12.12 10.58
N LYS A 274 33.24 -12.04 9.92
CA LYS A 274 33.35 -11.43 8.58
C LYS A 274 32.61 -12.30 7.56
N TRP A 275 31.54 -11.77 6.95
CA TRP A 275 30.71 -12.47 5.96
C TRP A 275 31.33 -12.57 4.55
N TYR A 276 32.58 -12.15 4.37
CA TYR A 276 33.31 -12.29 3.13
C TYR A 276 34.67 -12.90 3.40
N ASN A 277 34.77 -14.21 3.24
CA ASN A 277 35.98 -14.87 2.78
C ASN A 277 35.58 -15.56 1.47
N PHE A 278 36.12 -15.09 0.36
CA PHE A 278 36.32 -15.91 -0.83
C PHE A 278 37.59 -16.73 -0.64
#